data_AF-B5VT44-F1
#
_entry.id   AF-B5VT44-F1
#
_cell.length_a   1.000
_cell.length_b   1.000
_cell.length_c   1.000
_cell.angle_alpha   90.00
_cell.angle_beta   90.00
_cell.angle_gamma   90.00
#
_symmetry.space_group_name_H-M   'P 1'
#
loop_
_entity.id
_entity.type
_entity.pdbx_description
1 polymer ?
#
loop_
_entity_poly.entity_id
_entity_poly.type
_entity_poly.pdbx_seq_one_letter_code
_entity_poly.pdbx_strand_id
1 'polypeptide(L)'
;MSDYSLKHSVTQYLEEIPQQVQNRLYTSPATCLAIYRILPPLAKFFIMAMVFNENEVPLLDLDKWVNSNGKLQFQNAIKSMKSLHLLIPNKSSGTLMINLNPTFKISLRNALTGGEVQNSFGVVVEENVVSLDLLDEYSANKWETILHFMVGTPLAKIPSEKVLNLLKHSKLMEEVNSTGEFKITNEGFQFLLQEINSQLWTLLLQYLKMIETSKMDLVDVLHFIF
;
A
#
# COMPACT_ATOMS: atom_id res chain seq x y z
N MET A 1 -9.49 -12.92 -8.23
CA MET A 1 -10.38 -11.73 -8.04
C MET A 1 -10.02 -10.95 -6.77
N SER A 2 -9.65 -11.62 -5.68
CA SER A 2 -9.16 -11.01 -4.41
C SER A 2 -8.01 -10.01 -4.60
N ASP A 3 -6.98 -10.40 -5.37
CA ASP A 3 -5.79 -9.57 -5.62
C ASP A 3 -6.09 -8.21 -6.28
N TYR A 4 -7.16 -8.14 -7.07
CA TYR A 4 -7.59 -6.92 -7.76
C TYR A 4 -8.32 -5.98 -6.82
N SER A 5 -9.16 -6.51 -5.92
CA SER A 5 -9.83 -5.72 -4.88
C SER A 5 -8.82 -5.12 -3.91
N LEU A 6 -7.78 -5.88 -3.55
CA LEU A 6 -6.72 -5.43 -2.65
C LEU A 6 -5.89 -4.29 -3.24
N LYS A 7 -5.42 -4.48 -4.48
CA LYS A 7 -4.72 -3.41 -5.22
C LYS A 7 -5.58 -2.16 -5.33
N HIS A 8 -6.88 -2.32 -5.50
CA HIS A 8 -7.81 -1.19 -5.57
C HIS A 8 -7.92 -0.45 -4.23
N SER A 9 -8.11 -1.14 -3.10
CA SER A 9 -8.22 -0.51 -1.78
C SER A 9 -6.93 0.21 -1.35
N VAL A 10 -5.77 -0.40 -1.62
CA VAL A 10 -4.47 0.23 -1.33
C VAL A 10 -4.23 1.44 -2.22
N THR A 11 -4.50 1.32 -3.52
CA THR A 11 -4.37 2.44 -4.46
C THR A 11 -5.31 3.57 -4.05
N GLN A 12 -6.56 3.27 -3.72
CA GLN A 12 -7.53 4.28 -3.27
C GLN A 12 -7.05 5.01 -2.02
N TYR A 13 -6.54 4.29 -1.02
CA TYR A 13 -5.98 4.94 0.16
C TYR A 13 -4.80 5.85 -0.21
N LEU A 14 -3.87 5.37 -1.03
CA LEU A 14 -2.74 6.19 -1.49
C LEU A 14 -3.19 7.42 -2.28
N GLU A 15 -4.26 7.33 -3.07
CA GLU A 15 -4.86 8.44 -3.82
C GLU A 15 -5.53 9.49 -2.91
N GLU A 16 -6.04 9.10 -1.75
CA GLU A 16 -6.66 9.99 -0.76
C GLU A 16 -5.61 10.78 0.06
N ILE A 17 -4.36 10.32 0.10
CA ILE A 17 -3.27 10.97 0.83
C ILE A 17 -2.89 12.32 0.17
N PRO A 18 -2.67 13.40 0.94
CA PRO A 18 -2.21 14.68 0.40
C PRO A 18 -0.89 14.58 -0.37
N GLN A 19 -0.76 15.36 -1.45
CA GLN A 19 0.44 15.39 -2.31
C GLN A 19 1.75 15.62 -1.53
N GLN A 20 1.72 16.44 -0.48
CA GLN A 20 2.90 16.70 0.37
C GLN A 20 3.38 15.42 1.06
N VAL A 21 2.45 14.59 1.57
CA VAL A 21 2.75 13.32 2.22
C VAL A 21 3.19 12.29 1.19
N GLN A 22 2.56 12.25 0.00
CA GLN A 22 3.01 11.38 -1.10
C GLN A 22 4.44 11.72 -1.57
N ASN A 23 4.81 12.99 -1.66
CA ASN A 23 6.18 13.38 -2.00
C ASN A 23 7.20 12.91 -0.96
N ARG A 24 6.84 12.94 0.34
CA ARG A 24 7.66 12.36 1.41
C ARG A 24 7.70 10.84 1.31
N LEU A 25 6.60 10.20 0.91
CA LEU A 25 6.55 8.76 0.68
C LEU A 25 7.53 8.33 -0.42
N TYR A 26 7.62 9.12 -1.50
CA TYR A 26 8.50 8.87 -2.64
C TYR A 26 9.99 9.07 -2.37
N THR A 27 10.41 9.44 -1.16
CA THR A 27 11.84 9.48 -0.81
C THR A 27 12.43 8.10 -0.57
N SER A 28 11.60 7.11 -0.22
CA SER A 28 12.04 5.72 0.01
C SER A 28 12.05 4.92 -1.30
N PRO A 29 13.21 4.35 -1.70
CA PRO A 29 13.29 3.52 -2.90
C PRO A 29 12.43 2.24 -2.83
N ALA A 30 12.35 1.57 -1.66
CA ALA A 30 11.49 0.39 -1.47
C ALA A 30 10.02 0.72 -1.73
N THR A 31 9.56 1.82 -1.17
CA THR A 31 8.17 2.25 -1.31
C THR A 31 7.84 2.67 -2.73
N CYS A 32 8.76 3.37 -3.42
CA CYS A 32 8.61 3.65 -4.86
C CYS A 32 8.47 2.36 -5.69
N LEU A 33 9.25 1.32 -5.36
CA LEU A 33 9.17 0.02 -6.04
C LEU A 33 7.85 -0.70 -5.73
N ALA A 34 7.37 -0.65 -4.49
CA ALA A 34 6.09 -1.22 -4.10
C ALA A 34 4.93 -0.57 -4.84
N ILE A 35 4.90 0.76 -4.91
CA ILE A 35 3.88 1.53 -5.64
C ILE A 35 3.94 1.20 -7.14
N TYR A 36 5.14 1.15 -7.73
CA TYR A 36 5.34 0.71 -9.11
C TYR A 36 4.77 -0.69 -9.37
N ARG A 37 4.87 -1.63 -8.42
CA ARG A 37 4.33 -2.99 -8.56
C ARG A 37 2.79 -3.03 -8.59
N ILE A 38 2.11 -2.08 -7.94
CA ILE A 38 0.65 -2.03 -7.83
C ILE A 38 0.00 -1.41 -9.08
N LEU A 39 0.71 -0.53 -9.79
CA LEU A 39 0.20 0.20 -10.95
C LEU A 39 -0.28 -0.69 -12.12
N PRO A 40 -1.18 -0.19 -12.99
CA PRO A 40 -1.56 -0.87 -14.23
C PRO A 40 -0.35 -1.13 -15.14
N PRO A 41 -0.35 -2.21 -15.96
CA PRO A 41 0.79 -2.55 -16.83
C PRO A 41 1.23 -1.41 -17.75
N LEU A 42 0.28 -0.66 -18.30
CA LEU A 42 0.59 0.45 -19.20
C LEU A 42 1.21 1.66 -18.47
N ALA A 43 0.80 1.91 -17.22
CA ALA A 43 1.46 2.91 -16.38
C ALA A 43 2.92 2.51 -16.09
N LYS A 44 3.17 1.22 -15.80
CA LYS A 44 4.53 0.71 -15.62
C LYS A 44 5.41 0.90 -16.86
N PHE A 45 4.85 0.63 -18.04
CA PHE A 45 5.54 0.86 -19.31
C PHE A 45 5.94 2.32 -19.48
N PHE A 46 5.02 3.27 -19.26
CA PHE A 46 5.32 4.69 -19.35
C PHE A 46 6.36 5.14 -18.32
N ILE A 47 6.26 4.67 -17.08
CA ILE A 47 7.25 4.97 -16.04
C ILE A 47 8.62 4.47 -16.47
N MET A 48 8.75 3.22 -16.93
CA MET A 48 10.06 2.69 -17.35
C MET A 48 10.63 3.42 -18.57
N ALA A 49 9.79 3.83 -19.52
CA ALA A 49 10.23 4.63 -20.67
C ALA A 49 10.72 6.03 -20.27
N MET A 50 10.10 6.64 -19.26
CA MET A 50 10.45 8.00 -18.80
C MET A 50 11.50 8.02 -17.69
N VAL A 51 11.66 6.94 -16.92
CA VAL A 51 12.53 6.89 -15.74
C VAL A 51 13.94 7.32 -16.11
N PHE A 52 14.53 6.80 -17.20
CA PHE A 52 15.88 7.16 -17.64
C PHE A 52 15.95 8.33 -18.62
N ASN A 53 14.80 8.85 -19.06
CA ASN A 53 14.76 10.01 -19.95
C ASN A 53 14.82 11.31 -19.14
N GLU A 54 15.72 12.22 -19.48
CA GLU A 54 15.80 13.54 -18.82
C GLU A 54 14.80 14.56 -19.37
N ASN A 55 14.31 14.34 -20.59
CA ASN A 55 13.41 15.26 -21.25
C ASN A 55 11.94 14.94 -20.93
N GLU A 56 11.12 15.99 -20.91
CA GLU A 56 9.66 15.86 -20.84
C GLU A 56 9.13 15.20 -22.13
N VAL A 57 8.06 14.41 -22.02
CA VAL A 57 7.44 13.70 -23.15
C VAL A 57 6.06 14.31 -23.44
N PRO A 58 5.71 14.60 -24.72
CA PRO A 58 4.37 15.02 -25.06
C PRO A 58 3.33 13.94 -24.74
N LEU A 59 2.19 14.30 -24.13
CA LEU A 59 1.11 13.33 -23.85
C LEU A 59 0.60 12.65 -25.14
N LEU A 60 0.61 13.39 -26.26
CA LEU A 60 0.20 12.87 -27.57
C LEU A 60 1.10 11.73 -28.05
N ASP A 61 2.38 11.73 -27.70
CA ASP A 61 3.30 10.67 -28.11
C ASP A 61 3.08 9.40 -27.27
N LEU A 62 2.76 9.55 -25.98
CA LEU A 62 2.32 8.42 -25.15
C LEU A 62 1.05 7.76 -25.70
N ASP A 63 0.10 8.56 -26.21
CA ASP A 63 -1.14 8.05 -26.82
C ASP A 63 -0.87 7.29 -28.13
N LYS A 64 0.15 7.70 -28.91
CA LYS A 64 0.59 7.00 -30.13
C LYS A 64 1.27 5.66 -29.84
N TRP A 65 1.85 5.47 -28.65
CA TRP A 65 2.43 4.18 -28.24
C TRP A 65 1.36 3.12 -27.95
N VAL A 66 0.08 3.52 -27.93
CA VAL A 66 -1.05 2.64 -27.61
C VAL A 66 -1.91 2.42 -28.85
N ASN A 67 -2.11 1.15 -29.19
CA ASN A 67 -3.00 0.73 -30.28
C ASN A 67 -4.45 1.19 -30.02
N SER A 68 -5.26 1.23 -31.09
CA SER A 68 -6.68 1.62 -31.02
C SER A 68 -7.49 0.84 -29.98
N ASN A 69 -7.18 -0.43 -29.76
CA ASN A 69 -7.86 -1.29 -28.78
C ASN A 69 -7.49 -0.98 -27.31
N GLY A 70 -6.43 -0.19 -27.07
CA GLY A 70 -5.87 0.07 -25.74
C GLY A 70 -6.26 1.42 -25.13
N LYS A 71 -7.15 2.20 -25.76
CA LYS A 71 -7.42 3.58 -25.36
C LYS A 71 -8.06 3.72 -23.97
N LEU A 72 -8.89 2.75 -23.55
CA LEU A 72 -9.44 2.73 -22.20
C LEU A 72 -8.35 2.47 -21.15
N GLN A 73 -7.44 1.54 -21.43
CA GLN A 73 -6.31 1.22 -20.56
C GLN A 73 -5.35 2.41 -20.46
N PHE A 74 -5.17 3.15 -21.55
CA PHE A 74 -4.41 4.41 -21.56
C PHE A 74 -5.03 5.43 -20.61
N GLN A 75 -6.32 5.71 -20.75
CA GLN A 75 -7.02 6.64 -19.86
C GLN A 75 -6.92 6.23 -18.39
N ASN A 76 -7.11 4.94 -18.10
CA ASN A 76 -6.98 4.40 -16.74
C ASN A 76 -5.55 4.53 -16.19
N ALA A 77 -4.53 4.25 -17.00
CA ALA A 77 -3.13 4.39 -16.61
C ALA A 77 -2.79 5.86 -16.31
N ILE A 78 -3.15 6.79 -17.20
CA ILE A 78 -2.91 8.22 -16.99
C ILE A 78 -3.69 8.74 -15.78
N LYS A 79 -4.93 8.30 -15.57
CA LYS A 79 -5.73 8.66 -14.39
C LYS A 79 -5.04 8.20 -13.11
N SER A 80 -4.63 6.93 -13.03
CA SER A 80 -3.96 6.35 -11.87
C SER A 80 -2.62 7.02 -11.58
N MET A 81 -1.83 7.35 -12.60
CA MET A 81 -0.56 8.06 -12.39
C MET A 81 -0.78 9.52 -11.95
N LYS A 82 -1.88 10.16 -12.35
CA LYS A 82 -2.24 11.52 -11.92
C LYS A 82 -2.77 11.55 -10.48
N SER A 83 -3.62 10.61 -10.09
CA SER A 83 -4.18 10.51 -8.74
C SER A 83 -3.10 10.22 -7.69
N LEU A 84 -2.07 9.47 -8.08
CA LEU A 84 -0.86 9.26 -7.28
C LEU A 84 0.20 10.37 -7.47
N HIS A 85 -0.12 11.49 -8.12
CA HIS A 85 0.82 12.60 -8.34
C HIS A 85 2.22 12.18 -8.87
N LEU A 86 2.26 11.11 -9.68
CA LEU A 86 3.48 10.61 -10.33
C LEU A 86 3.81 11.40 -11.59
N LEU A 87 2.81 12.07 -12.19
CA LEU A 87 2.97 12.90 -13.38
C LEU A 87 2.93 14.38 -13.02
N ILE A 88 3.92 15.13 -13.49
CA ILE A 88 3.95 16.58 -13.45
C ILE A 88 3.62 17.10 -14.87
N PRO A 89 2.42 17.67 -15.07
CA PRO A 89 2.08 18.28 -16.34
C PRO A 89 2.76 19.64 -16.48
N ASN A 90 3.37 19.89 -17.64
CA ASN A 90 3.91 21.18 -18.03
C ASN A 90 3.27 21.62 -19.36
N LYS A 91 3.08 22.92 -19.55
CA LYS A 91 2.57 23.48 -20.81
C LYS A 91 3.71 24.19 -21.52
N SER A 92 4.25 23.56 -22.56
CA SER A 92 5.26 24.16 -23.42
C SER A 92 4.67 24.39 -24.80
N SER A 93 4.68 25.63 -25.27
CA SER A 93 4.24 26.01 -26.63
C SER A 93 2.85 25.47 -27.02
N GLY A 94 1.89 25.48 -26.08
CA GLY A 94 0.53 25.00 -26.31
C GLY A 94 0.36 23.46 -26.28
N THR A 95 1.46 22.71 -26.19
CA THR A 95 1.45 21.24 -26.06
C THR A 95 1.55 20.84 -24.59
N LEU A 96 0.75 19.85 -24.18
CA LEU A 96 0.82 19.28 -22.84
C LEU A 96 2.01 18.30 -22.78
N MET A 97 3.07 18.76 -22.14
CA MET A 97 4.26 17.98 -21.81
C MET A 97 4.08 17.31 -20.45
N ILE A 98 4.63 16.13 -20.29
CA ILE A 98 4.53 15.36 -19.06
C ILE A 98 5.93 14.91 -18.65
N ASN A 99 6.21 15.05 -17.36
CA ASN A 99 7.38 14.46 -16.73
C ASN A 99 6.95 13.61 -15.53
N LEU A 100 7.85 12.73 -15.08
CA LEU A 100 7.70 12.05 -13.80
C LEU A 100 8.00 13.01 -12.65
N ASN A 101 7.37 12.76 -11.51
CA ASN A 101 7.73 13.40 -10.26
C ASN A 101 9.24 13.18 -9.99
N PRO A 102 10.05 14.24 -9.80
CA PRO A 102 11.50 14.12 -9.72
C PRO A 102 11.93 13.27 -8.53
N THR A 103 11.26 13.38 -7.39
CA THR A 103 11.54 12.57 -6.19
C THR A 103 11.29 11.10 -6.49
N PHE A 104 10.13 10.77 -7.06
CA PHE A 104 9.80 9.40 -7.45
C PHE A 104 10.77 8.85 -8.50
N LYS A 105 11.14 9.66 -9.50
CA LYS A 105 12.06 9.28 -10.58
C LYS A 105 13.43 8.92 -10.01
N ILE A 106 13.98 9.74 -9.12
CA ILE A 106 15.29 9.49 -8.49
C ILE A 106 15.24 8.25 -7.61
N SER A 107 14.25 8.14 -6.72
CA SER A 107 14.12 7.00 -5.81
C SER A 107 13.87 5.69 -6.54
N LEU A 108 13.07 5.69 -7.61
CA LEU A 108 12.84 4.50 -8.42
C LEU A 108 14.09 4.11 -9.21
N ARG A 109 14.88 5.06 -9.74
CA ARG A 109 16.19 4.76 -10.33
C ARG A 109 17.09 4.07 -9.30
N ASN A 110 17.18 4.64 -8.10
CA ASN A 110 17.97 4.06 -7.01
C ASN A 110 17.55 2.63 -6.68
N ALA A 111 16.24 2.35 -6.63
CA ALA A 111 15.71 1.01 -6.40
C ALA A 111 16.06 0.02 -7.52
N LEU A 112 16.13 0.48 -8.77
CA LEU A 112 16.40 -0.37 -9.94
C LEU A 112 17.89 -0.63 -10.18
N THR A 113 18.74 0.36 -9.93
CA THR A 113 20.18 0.28 -10.23
C THR A 113 21.05 0.05 -9.00
N GLY A 114 20.47 0.01 -7.80
CA GLY A 114 21.23 -0.09 -6.55
C GLY A 114 22.08 1.16 -6.30
N GLY A 115 21.47 2.35 -6.48
CA GLY A 115 22.13 3.65 -6.47
C GLY A 115 22.71 4.09 -5.11
N GLU A 116 22.84 5.41 -4.91
CA GLU A 116 23.59 6.02 -3.79
C GLU A 116 23.06 5.70 -2.39
N VAL A 117 21.77 5.34 -2.27
CA VAL A 117 21.11 5.06 -0.98
C VAL A 117 21.31 3.60 -0.58
N GLN A 118 22.26 3.37 0.34
CA GLN A 118 22.45 2.07 0.98
C GLN A 118 21.25 1.70 1.87
N ASN A 119 21.00 0.39 2.04
CA ASN A 119 19.91 -0.16 2.86
C ASN A 119 18.49 0.25 2.44
N SER A 120 18.32 0.53 1.14
CA SER A 120 17.01 0.84 0.54
C SER A 120 15.92 -0.21 0.80
N PHE A 121 16.31 -1.45 1.13
CA PHE A 121 15.42 -2.58 1.41
C PHE A 121 15.59 -3.14 2.83
N GLY A 122 16.07 -2.30 3.76
CA GLY A 122 16.37 -2.69 5.14
C GLY A 122 17.84 -3.05 5.38
N VAL A 123 18.15 -3.35 6.64
CA VAL A 123 19.48 -3.72 7.10
C VAL A 123 19.52 -5.23 7.32
N VAL A 124 20.48 -5.91 6.68
CA VAL A 124 20.67 -7.36 6.87
C VAL A 124 21.23 -7.59 8.27
N VAL A 125 20.56 -8.42 9.05
CA VAL A 125 21.06 -8.90 10.35
C VAL A 125 21.74 -10.26 10.10
N GLU A 126 22.99 -10.40 10.54
CA GLU A 126 23.81 -11.59 10.28
C GLU A 126 23.44 -12.80 11.16
N GLU A 127 22.69 -12.60 12.25
CA GLU A 127 22.34 -13.64 13.23
C GLU A 127 21.00 -14.31 12.88
N ASN A 128 21.04 -15.32 12.02
CA ASN A 128 19.86 -16.16 11.75
C ASN A 128 19.73 -17.29 12.79
N VAL A 129 19.04 -16.99 13.90
CA VAL A 129 18.63 -18.02 14.89
C VAL A 129 17.25 -18.61 14.55
N VAL A 130 16.56 -18.08 13.56
CA VAL A 130 15.14 -18.39 13.29
C VAL A 130 14.99 -19.19 11.99
N SER A 131 14.35 -20.36 12.05
CA SER A 131 14.01 -21.16 10.87
C SER A 131 12.76 -20.64 10.17
N LEU A 132 12.64 -20.90 8.87
CA LEU A 132 11.43 -20.56 8.10
C LEU A 132 10.18 -21.22 8.70
N ASP A 133 10.28 -22.50 9.08
CA ASP A 133 9.17 -23.23 9.70
C ASP A 133 8.67 -22.57 10.99
N LEU A 134 9.60 -22.04 11.82
CA LEU A 134 9.24 -21.34 13.05
C LEU A 134 8.53 -20.02 12.77
N LEU A 135 8.93 -19.28 11.72
CA LEU A 135 8.27 -18.03 11.32
C LEU A 135 6.85 -18.28 10.81
N ASP A 136 6.66 -19.33 10.00
CA ASP A 136 5.36 -19.70 9.47
C ASP A 136 4.43 -20.15 10.60
N GLU A 137 4.88 -21.03 11.50
CA GLU A 137 4.10 -21.46 12.66
C GLU A 137 3.78 -20.27 13.59
N TYR A 138 4.76 -19.40 13.87
CA TYR A 138 4.54 -18.24 14.72
C TYR A 138 3.53 -17.26 14.12
N SER A 139 3.65 -16.94 12.83
CA SER A 139 2.77 -15.98 12.16
C SER A 139 1.33 -16.52 12.06
N ALA A 140 1.17 -17.80 11.70
CA ALA A 140 -0.13 -18.48 11.66
C ALA A 140 -0.79 -18.48 13.06
N ASN A 141 -0.05 -18.90 14.10
CA ASN A 141 -0.56 -18.92 15.48
C ASN A 141 -1.02 -17.53 15.95
N LYS A 142 -0.26 -16.47 15.63
CA LYS A 142 -0.63 -15.10 15.99
C LYS A 142 -1.90 -14.65 15.28
N TRP A 143 -2.04 -14.98 14.00
CA TRP A 143 -3.22 -14.65 13.22
C TRP A 143 -4.46 -15.41 13.71
N GLU A 144 -4.34 -16.72 13.88
CA GLU A 144 -5.42 -17.59 14.37
C GLU A 144 -5.89 -17.20 15.78
N THR A 145 -4.97 -16.76 16.66
CA THR A 145 -5.33 -16.26 17.99
C THR A 145 -6.33 -15.09 17.91
N ILE A 146 -6.16 -14.18 16.94
CA ILE A 146 -7.07 -13.06 16.73
C ILE A 146 -8.44 -13.56 16.24
N LEU A 147 -8.46 -14.48 15.28
CA LEU A 147 -9.70 -15.04 14.74
C LEU A 147 -10.47 -15.86 15.78
N HIS A 148 -9.79 -16.69 16.56
CA HIS A 148 -10.38 -17.48 17.64
C HIS A 148 -11.01 -16.61 18.73
N PHE A 149 -10.36 -15.49 19.04
CA PHE A 149 -10.91 -14.50 19.96
C PHE A 149 -12.20 -13.87 19.40
N MET A 150 -12.24 -13.54 18.11
CA MET A 150 -13.43 -12.98 17.48
C MET A 150 -14.65 -13.92 17.53
N VAL A 151 -14.44 -15.23 17.40
CA VAL A 151 -15.53 -16.24 17.44
C VAL A 151 -15.92 -16.63 18.88
N GLY A 152 -15.19 -16.17 19.90
CA GLY A 152 -15.46 -16.51 21.30
C GLY A 152 -15.08 -17.94 21.65
N THR A 153 -14.01 -18.47 21.04
CA THR A 153 -13.53 -19.82 21.35
C THR A 153 -13.11 -19.90 22.82
N PRO A 154 -13.70 -20.80 23.63
CA PRO A 154 -13.28 -20.96 25.03
C PRO A 154 -11.82 -21.42 25.05
N LEU A 155 -10.96 -20.73 25.81
CA LEU A 155 -9.49 -20.92 25.92
C LEU A 155 -8.64 -20.16 24.89
N ALA A 156 -9.22 -19.34 24.01
CA ALA A 156 -8.43 -18.47 23.15
C ALA A 156 -7.60 -17.47 23.98
N LYS A 157 -6.30 -17.33 23.65
CA LYS A 157 -5.46 -16.30 24.24
C LYS A 157 -6.01 -14.92 23.85
N ILE A 158 -6.10 -14.02 24.82
CA ILE A 158 -6.56 -12.66 24.58
C ILE A 158 -5.48 -11.92 23.76
N PRO A 159 -5.83 -11.33 22.61
CA PRO A 159 -4.92 -10.51 21.82
C PRO A 159 -4.40 -9.31 22.63
N SER A 160 -3.35 -8.64 22.13
CA SER A 160 -2.84 -7.44 22.80
C SER A 160 -3.89 -6.32 22.79
N GLU A 161 -3.84 -5.44 23.80
CA GLU A 161 -4.78 -4.33 23.95
C GLU A 161 -4.87 -3.44 22.69
N LYS A 162 -3.73 -3.24 22.00
CA LYS A 162 -3.68 -2.49 20.73
C LYS A 162 -4.49 -3.17 19.63
N VAL A 163 -4.46 -4.50 19.56
CA VAL A 163 -5.24 -5.27 18.58
C VAL A 163 -6.71 -5.23 18.93
N LEU A 164 -7.07 -5.33 20.21
CA LEU A 164 -8.47 -5.19 20.65
C LEU A 164 -9.04 -3.80 20.34
N ASN A 165 -8.26 -2.76 20.61
CA ASN A 165 -8.62 -1.38 20.26
C ASN A 165 -8.78 -1.21 18.74
N LEU A 166 -7.92 -1.84 17.93
CA LEU A 166 -8.06 -1.86 16.47
C LEU A 166 -9.34 -2.57 16.02
N LEU A 167 -9.65 -3.75 16.59
CA LEU A 167 -10.88 -4.50 16.29
C LEU A 167 -12.14 -3.72 16.69
N LYS A 168 -12.09 -2.99 17.80
CA LYS A 168 -13.17 -2.09 18.23
C LYS A 168 -13.33 -0.89 17.29
N HIS A 169 -12.23 -0.24 16.94
CA HIS A 169 -12.25 0.93 16.06
C HIS A 169 -12.67 0.57 14.62
N SER A 170 -12.29 -0.62 14.15
CA SER A 170 -12.72 -1.19 12.86
C SER A 170 -14.19 -1.60 12.83
N LYS A 171 -14.90 -1.56 13.97
CA LYS A 171 -16.26 -2.10 14.16
C LYS A 171 -16.37 -3.59 13.85
N LEU A 172 -15.27 -4.34 13.85
CA LEU A 172 -15.29 -5.80 13.73
C LEU A 172 -15.74 -6.46 15.04
N MET A 173 -15.47 -5.80 16.17
CA MET A 173 -15.97 -6.19 17.48
C MET A 173 -16.55 -4.98 18.23
N GLU A 174 -17.51 -5.24 19.09
CA GLU A 174 -18.13 -4.27 19.99
C GLU A 174 -17.97 -4.72 21.43
N GLU A 175 -17.63 -3.79 22.31
CA GLU A 175 -17.56 -4.04 23.74
C GLU A 175 -18.93 -3.80 24.35
N VAL A 176 -19.45 -4.80 25.06
CA VAL A 176 -20.75 -4.70 25.73
C VAL A 176 -20.57 -3.89 27.02
N ASN A 177 -21.09 -2.66 27.04
CA ASN A 177 -20.96 -1.72 28.17
C ASN A 177 -21.36 -2.30 29.54
N SER A 178 -22.24 -3.30 29.57
CA SER A 178 -22.74 -3.93 30.80
C SER A 178 -21.85 -5.05 31.35
N THR A 179 -21.04 -5.70 30.52
CA THR A 179 -20.18 -6.85 30.94
C THR A 179 -18.70 -6.65 30.66
N GLY A 180 -18.32 -5.65 29.86
CA GLY A 180 -16.94 -5.47 29.37
C GLY A 180 -16.48 -6.57 28.41
N GLU A 181 -17.40 -7.45 27.97
CA GLU A 181 -17.09 -8.52 27.04
C GLU A 181 -17.12 -8.02 25.59
N PHE A 182 -16.20 -8.52 24.78
CA PHE A 182 -16.18 -8.25 23.35
C PHE A 182 -17.11 -9.23 22.62
N LYS A 183 -17.99 -8.69 21.79
CA LYS A 183 -18.84 -9.45 20.87
C LYS A 183 -18.52 -9.09 19.43
N ILE A 184 -18.55 -10.09 18.56
CA ILE A 184 -18.36 -9.91 17.12
C ILE A 184 -19.59 -9.22 16.51
N THR A 185 -19.34 -8.29 15.59
CA THR A 185 -20.40 -7.58 14.85
C THR A 185 -20.73 -8.31 13.55
N ASN A 186 -21.77 -7.88 12.82
CA ASN A 186 -22.06 -8.42 11.49
C ASN A 186 -20.88 -8.21 10.51
N GLU A 187 -20.25 -7.04 10.54
CA GLU A 187 -19.03 -6.75 9.76
C GLU A 187 -17.87 -7.66 10.17
N GLY A 188 -17.72 -7.92 11.47
CA GLY A 188 -16.77 -8.89 12.00
C GLY A 188 -16.97 -10.30 11.46
N PHE A 189 -18.21 -10.77 11.39
CA PHE A 189 -18.53 -12.08 10.80
C PHE A 189 -18.23 -12.11 9.30
N GLN A 190 -18.57 -11.06 8.55
CA GLN A 190 -18.23 -10.98 7.13
C GLN A 190 -16.72 -10.98 6.91
N PHE A 191 -15.96 -10.27 7.75
CA PHE A 191 -14.50 -10.27 7.74
C PHE A 191 -13.91 -11.67 7.91
N LEU A 192 -14.42 -12.47 8.84
CA LEU A 192 -13.96 -13.85 9.06
C LEU A 192 -14.13 -14.76 7.83
N LEU A 193 -15.11 -14.47 6.97
CA LEU A 193 -15.39 -15.24 5.75
C LEU A 193 -14.51 -14.82 4.56
N GLN A 194 -13.73 -13.75 4.69
CA GLN A 194 -12.83 -13.29 3.64
C GLN A 194 -11.56 -14.14 3.56
N GLU A 195 -10.90 -14.10 2.40
CA GLU A 195 -9.55 -14.62 2.21
C GLU A 195 -8.54 -13.92 3.15
N ILE A 196 -7.51 -14.66 3.61
CA ILE A 196 -6.51 -14.17 4.58
C ILE A 196 -5.87 -12.85 4.12
N ASN A 197 -5.48 -12.75 2.85
CA ASN A 197 -4.90 -11.53 2.29
C ASN A 197 -5.85 -10.32 2.42
N SER A 198 -7.14 -10.52 2.15
CA SER A 198 -8.17 -9.48 2.28
C SER A 198 -8.34 -9.03 3.72
N GLN A 199 -8.32 -9.99 4.66
CA GLN A 199 -8.40 -9.70 6.08
C GLN A 199 -7.21 -8.87 6.58
N LEU A 200 -5.99 -9.26 6.21
CA LEU A 200 -4.76 -8.56 6.59
C LEU A 200 -4.77 -7.09 6.11
N TRP A 201 -5.11 -6.86 4.84
CA TRP A 201 -5.17 -5.51 4.30
C TRP A 201 -6.29 -4.66 4.92
N THR A 202 -7.45 -5.26 5.22
CA THR A 202 -8.55 -4.56 5.89
C THR A 202 -8.11 -4.06 7.26
N LEU A 203 -7.45 -4.91 8.06
CA LEU A 203 -6.91 -4.49 9.35
C LEU A 203 -5.78 -3.47 9.21
N LEU A 204 -4.90 -3.62 8.22
CA LEU A 204 -3.80 -2.70 7.97
C LEU A 204 -4.31 -1.30 7.59
N LEU A 205 -5.31 -1.21 6.71
CA LEU A 205 -5.93 0.06 6.34
C LEU A 205 -6.63 0.72 7.53
N GLN A 206 -7.29 -0.06 8.38
CA GLN A 206 -7.85 0.50 9.61
C GLN A 206 -6.76 0.98 10.57
N TYR A 207 -5.65 0.24 10.65
CA TYR A 207 -4.52 0.63 11.48
C TYR A 207 -3.91 1.96 11.01
N LEU A 208 -3.77 2.16 9.69
CA LEU A 208 -3.32 3.42 9.11
C LEU A 208 -4.28 4.58 9.43
N LYS A 209 -5.60 4.37 9.32
CA LYS A 209 -6.61 5.37 9.71
C LYS A 209 -6.56 5.72 11.20
N MET A 210 -6.30 4.73 12.06
CA MET A 210 -6.14 4.94 13.49
C MET A 210 -4.86 5.74 13.80
N ILE A 211 -3.80 5.52 13.04
CA ILE A 211 -2.53 6.27 13.17
C ILE A 211 -2.71 7.74 12.82
N GLU A 212 -3.54 8.11 11.85
CA GLU A 212 -3.80 9.52 11.53
C GLU A 212 -4.34 10.33 12.73
N THR A 213 -5.06 9.65 13.65
CA THR A 213 -5.51 10.25 14.92
C THR A 213 -4.46 10.19 16.04
N SER A 214 -3.42 9.39 15.86
CA SER A 214 -2.29 9.22 16.78
C SER A 214 -1.12 10.13 16.37
N LYS A 215 -0.20 10.45 17.29
CA LYS A 215 0.96 11.31 17.00
C LYS A 215 2.08 10.63 16.18
N MET A 216 1.79 9.54 15.47
CA MET A 216 2.78 8.81 14.67
C MET A 216 2.82 9.37 13.24
N ASP A 217 4.01 9.44 12.65
CA ASP A 217 4.14 9.87 11.26
C ASP A 217 3.66 8.76 10.32
N LEU A 218 2.63 9.06 9.53
CA LEU A 218 2.06 8.14 8.55
C LEU A 218 3.13 7.66 7.55
N VAL A 219 4.09 8.52 7.19
CA VAL A 219 5.13 8.21 6.20
C VAL A 219 6.01 7.06 6.69
N ASP A 220 6.44 7.11 7.95
CA ASP A 220 7.34 6.10 8.53
C ASP A 220 6.66 4.72 8.59
N VAL A 221 5.36 4.69 8.91
CA VAL A 221 4.59 3.45 8.94
C VAL A 221 4.40 2.89 7.53
N LEU A 222 4.11 3.74 6.55
CA LEU A 222 3.98 3.31 5.16
C LEU A 222 5.30 2.82 4.58
N HIS A 223 6.44 3.42 4.94
CA HIS A 223 7.78 2.94 4.58
C HIS A 223 8.09 1.57 5.17
N PHE A 224 7.57 1.25 6.37
CA PHE A 224 7.73 -0.08 6.96
C PHE A 224 6.87 -1.13 6.25
N ILE A 225 5.67 -0.76 5.79
CA ILE A 225 4.75 -1.66 5.10
C ILE A 225 5.21 -1.96 3.66
N PHE A 226 5.84 -0.99 2.99
CA PHE A 226 6.18 -1.02 1.56
C PHE A 226 7.68 -0.97 1.27
#